data_AF-A0A970KWM1-F1
#
_entry.id   AF-A0A970KWM1-F1
#
_cell.length_a   1.000
_cell.length_b   1.000
_cell.length_c   1.000
_cell.angle_alpha   90.00
_cell.angle_beta   90.00
_cell.angle_gamma   90.00
#
_symmetry.space_group_name_H-M   'P 1'
#
loop_
_entity.id
_entity.type
_entity.pdbx_description
1 polymer ?
#
loop_
_entity_poly.entity_id
_entity_poly.type
_entity_poly.pdbx_seq_one_letter_code
_entity_poly.pdbx_strand_id
1 'polypeptide(L)'
;MTLLAVVVLGLAEGIAVGAGFVAFLTVLDIIPRLVHLTGINDRVRGLERAIIAGGTLAALVDGLDGGLGLPPWIMVILGLAMGIFVGLFAGALTEVLNVLPVLGRRLSLQDSLRVLLLAFILGKTAGSLLYWLYPGVWEP
;
A
#
# COMPACT_ATOMS: atom_id res chain seq x y z
N MET A 1 -0.85 -26.94 17.26
CA MET A 1 -2.01 -26.40 16.52
C MET A 1 -2.57 -27.51 15.63
N THR A 2 -3.87 -27.72 15.60
CA THR A 2 -4.50 -28.70 14.68
C THR A 2 -4.41 -28.18 13.24
N LEU A 3 -4.22 -29.06 12.26
CA LEU A 3 -4.14 -28.70 10.82
C LEU A 3 -5.32 -27.83 10.38
N LEU A 4 -6.51 -28.11 10.92
CA LEU A 4 -7.72 -27.34 10.66
C LEU A 4 -7.61 -25.87 11.14
N ALA A 5 -6.96 -25.63 12.29
CA ALA A 5 -6.72 -24.28 12.77
C ALA A 5 -5.74 -23.50 11.88
N VAL A 6 -4.70 -24.17 11.35
CA VAL A 6 -3.74 -23.55 10.42
C VAL A 6 -4.41 -23.17 9.11
N VAL A 7 -5.26 -24.04 8.55
CA VAL A 7 -6.02 -23.74 7.33
C VAL A 7 -6.96 -22.56 7.55
N VAL A 8 -7.71 -22.54 8.66
CA VAL A 8 -8.63 -21.43 8.96
C VAL A 8 -7.88 -20.10 9.15
N LEU A 9 -6.77 -20.11 9.89
CA LEU A 9 -5.96 -18.91 10.11
C LEU A 9 -5.34 -18.40 8.81
N GLY A 10 -4.75 -19.27 7.99
CA GLY A 10 -4.17 -18.87 6.70
C GLY A 10 -5.21 -18.32 5.72
N LEU A 11 -6.43 -18.87 5.72
CA LEU A 11 -7.52 -18.37 4.89
C LEU A 11 -8.03 -17.01 5.40
N ALA A 12 -8.14 -16.84 6.72
CA ALA A 12 -8.53 -15.57 7.33
C ALA A 12 -7.50 -14.46 7.03
N GLU A 13 -6.21 -14.78 7.15
CA GLU A 13 -5.11 -13.87 6.83
C GLU A 13 -5.12 -13.49 5.34
N GLY A 14 -5.26 -14.47 4.44
CA GLY A 14 -5.35 -14.22 3.01
C GLY A 14 -6.53 -13.32 2.61
N ILE A 15 -7.70 -13.52 3.23
CA ILE A 15 -8.86 -12.63 3.02
C ILE A 15 -8.58 -11.23 3.56
N ALA A 16 -8.00 -11.11 4.75
CA ALA A 16 -7.69 -9.83 5.37
C ALA A 16 -6.69 -9.02 4.54
N VAL A 17 -5.59 -9.63 4.11
CA VAL A 17 -4.56 -9.00 3.28
C VAL A 17 -5.11 -8.65 1.90
N GLY A 18 -5.86 -9.57 1.26
CA GLY A 18 -6.47 -9.33 -0.04
C GLY A 18 -7.48 -8.17 -0.03
N ALA A 19 -8.34 -8.12 0.99
CA ALA A 19 -9.30 -7.03 1.17
C ALA A 19 -8.58 -5.69 1.42
N GLY A 20 -7.54 -5.68 2.27
CA GLY A 20 -6.71 -4.50 2.51
C GLY A 20 -6.02 -3.99 1.24
N PHE A 21 -5.47 -4.90 0.43
CA PHE A 21 -4.82 -4.57 -0.83
C PHE A 21 -5.79 -3.94 -1.83
N VAL A 22 -6.98 -4.53 -2.05
CA VAL A 22 -7.99 -3.97 -2.96
C VAL A 22 -8.50 -2.62 -2.44
N ALA A 23 -8.81 -2.51 -1.15
CA ALA A 23 -9.25 -1.25 -0.54
C ALA A 23 -8.21 -0.14 -0.75
N PHE A 24 -6.93 -0.44 -0.49
CA PHE A 24 -5.82 0.47 -0.72
C PHE A 24 -5.75 0.95 -2.18
N LEU A 25 -5.80 0.03 -3.15
CA LEU A 25 -5.73 0.38 -4.57
C LEU A 25 -6.89 1.28 -5.02
N THR A 26 -8.08 1.05 -4.47
CA THR A 26 -9.28 1.86 -4.76
C THR A 26 -9.22 3.24 -4.11
N VAL A 27 -8.83 3.35 -2.84
CA VAL A 27 -8.76 4.65 -2.13
C VAL A 27 -7.72 5.58 -2.74
N LEU A 28 -6.61 5.04 -3.26
CA LEU A 28 -5.58 5.83 -3.92
C LEU A 28 -5.84 6.07 -5.41
N ASP A 29 -6.94 5.55 -5.96
CA ASP A 29 -7.27 5.59 -7.39
C ASP A 29 -6.12 5.07 -8.27
N ILE A 30 -5.39 4.04 -7.83
CA ILE A 30 -4.27 3.48 -8.60
C ILE A 30 -4.76 2.87 -9.91
N ILE A 31 -5.89 2.15 -9.89
CA ILE A 31 -6.47 1.53 -11.09
C ILE A 31 -6.86 2.60 -12.13
N PRO A 32 -7.65 3.65 -11.80
CA PRO A 32 -7.91 4.76 -12.72
C PRO A 32 -6.66 5.42 -13.30
N ARG A 33 -5.63 5.68 -12.47
CA ARG A 33 -4.37 6.28 -12.95
C ARG A 33 -3.65 5.40 -13.95
N LEU A 34 -3.59 4.09 -13.70
CA LEU A 34 -2.99 3.13 -14.63
C LEU A 34 -3.74 3.06 -15.95
N VAL A 35 -5.09 3.07 -15.91
CA VAL A 35 -5.91 3.14 -17.12
C VAL A 35 -5.60 4.40 -17.91
N HIS A 36 -5.48 5.54 -17.24
CA HIS A 36 -5.14 6.81 -17.88
C HIS A 36 -3.74 6.81 -18.50
N LEU A 37 -2.72 6.32 -17.78
CA LEU A 37 -1.34 6.25 -18.28
C LEU A 37 -1.16 5.28 -19.45
N THR A 38 -1.89 4.16 -19.44
CA THR A 38 -1.80 3.15 -20.50
C THR A 38 -2.72 3.47 -21.70
N GLY A 39 -3.71 4.34 -21.51
CA GLY A 39 -4.73 4.67 -22.51
C GLY A 39 -5.73 3.54 -22.78
N ILE A 40 -5.77 2.49 -21.95
CA ILE A 40 -6.55 1.27 -22.19
C ILE A 40 -7.90 1.33 -21.46
N ASN A 41 -8.79 2.22 -21.90
CA ASN A 41 -10.12 2.40 -21.31
C ASN A 41 -11.03 1.17 -21.47
N ASP A 42 -10.86 0.40 -22.55
CA ASP A 42 -11.76 -0.72 -22.87
C ASP A 42 -11.36 -2.04 -22.18
N ARG A 43 -10.18 -2.11 -21.55
CA ARG A 43 -9.67 -3.33 -20.90
C ARG A 43 -9.28 -3.15 -19.42
N VAL A 44 -10.03 -2.33 -18.69
CA VAL A 44 -9.86 -2.16 -17.22
C VAL A 44 -9.87 -3.51 -16.48
N ARG A 45 -10.80 -4.41 -16.83
CA ARG A 45 -10.88 -5.76 -16.23
C ARG A 45 -9.62 -6.61 -16.49
N GLY A 46 -8.93 -6.39 -17.60
CA GLY A 46 -7.66 -7.06 -17.90
C GLY A 46 -6.54 -6.57 -16.97
N LEU A 47 -6.50 -5.25 -16.73
CA LEU A 47 -5.56 -4.63 -15.81
C LEU A 47 -5.81 -5.08 -14.37
N GLU A 48 -7.06 -5.10 -13.92
CA GLU A 48 -7.42 -5.60 -12.58
C GLU A 48 -6.96 -7.04 -12.36
N ARG A 49 -7.20 -7.92 -13.34
CA ARG A 49 -6.72 -9.31 -13.29
C ARG A 49 -5.20 -9.40 -13.25
N ALA A 50 -4.50 -8.54 -13.99
CA ALA A 50 -3.04 -8.51 -13.96
C ALA A 50 -2.50 -8.05 -12.59
N ILE A 51 -3.14 -7.05 -11.97
CA ILE A 51 -2.78 -6.58 -10.63
C ILE A 51 -3.04 -7.68 -9.59
N ILE A 52 -4.20 -8.34 -9.64
CA ILE A 52 -4.53 -9.45 -8.73
C ILE A 52 -3.54 -10.60 -8.92
N ALA A 53 -3.30 -11.03 -10.16
CA ALA A 53 -2.36 -12.11 -10.46
C ALA A 53 -0.93 -11.77 -10.01
N GLY A 54 -0.49 -10.52 -10.23
CA GLY A 54 0.81 -10.04 -9.77
C GLY A 54 0.94 -10.05 -8.25
N GLY A 55 -0.09 -9.58 -7.52
CA GLY A 55 -0.13 -9.61 -6.05
C GLY A 55 -0.15 -11.04 -5.49
N THR A 56 -0.94 -11.93 -6.08
CA THR A 56 -0.96 -13.35 -5.70
C THR A 56 0.39 -14.02 -5.96
N LEU A 57 0.98 -13.78 -7.13
CA LEU A 57 2.31 -14.31 -7.44
C LEU A 57 3.34 -13.78 -6.45
N ALA A 58 3.39 -12.47 -6.19
CA ALA A 58 4.30 -11.87 -5.23
C ALA A 58 4.17 -12.49 -3.83
N ALA A 59 2.94 -12.71 -3.34
CA ALA A 59 2.69 -13.38 -2.06
C ALA A 59 3.17 -14.84 -2.05
N LEU A 60 3.00 -15.56 -3.17
CA LEU A 60 3.53 -16.92 -3.32
C LEU A 60 5.06 -16.94 -3.33
N VAL A 61 5.69 -15.97 -3.99
CA VAL A 61 7.16 -15.84 -4.02
C VAL A 61 7.71 -15.58 -2.63
N ASP A 62 7.09 -14.66 -1.89
CA ASP A 62 7.51 -14.26 -0.55
C ASP A 62 7.47 -15.42 0.44
N GLY A 63 6.48 -16.32 0.30
CA GLY A 63 6.38 -17.55 1.09
C GLY A 63 7.36 -18.67 0.70
N LEU A 64 8.16 -18.51 -0.35
CA LEU A 64 9.18 -19.49 -0.74
C LEU A 64 10.55 -19.06 -0.18
N ASP A 65 11.06 -19.81 0.80
CA ASP A 65 12.37 -19.56 1.44
C ASP A 65 13.56 -19.57 0.45
N GLY A 66 13.39 -20.22 -0.70
CA GLY A 66 14.32 -20.17 -1.82
C GLY A 66 13.79 -19.24 -2.90
N GLY A 67 14.29 -18.00 -2.94
CA GLY A 67 13.92 -17.04 -3.97
C GLY A 67 13.96 -17.64 -5.38
N LEU A 68 13.18 -17.08 -6.31
CA LEU A 68 12.79 -17.72 -7.57
C LEU A 68 13.89 -18.08 -8.59
N GLY A 69 15.19 -18.00 -8.25
CA GLY A 69 16.28 -18.35 -9.17
C GLY A 69 16.20 -17.61 -10.51
N LEU A 70 15.61 -16.41 -10.51
CA LEU A 70 15.29 -15.68 -11.74
C LEU A 70 16.56 -15.15 -12.39
N PRO A 71 16.67 -15.23 -13.72
CA PRO A 71 17.79 -14.63 -14.42
C PRO A 71 17.82 -13.10 -14.20
N PRO A 72 19.01 -12.47 -14.15
CA PRO A 72 19.15 -11.05 -13.77
C PRO A 72 18.33 -10.07 -14.60
N TRP A 73 18.05 -10.38 -15.87
CA TRP A 73 17.26 -9.51 -16.74
C TRP A 73 15.79 -9.41 -16.30
N ILE A 74 15.22 -10.43 -15.65
CA ILE A 74 13.87 -10.38 -15.09
C ILE A 74 13.83 -9.41 -13.91
N MET A 75 14.89 -9.35 -13.10
CA MET A 75 14.97 -8.38 -12.00
C MET A 75 14.95 -6.94 -12.49
N VAL A 76 15.53 -6.66 -13.67
CA VAL A 76 15.46 -5.32 -14.27
C VAL A 76 14.02 -4.96 -14.61
N ILE A 77 13.27 -5.87 -15.23
CA ILE A 77 11.85 -5.65 -15.57
C ILE A 77 11.01 -5.46 -14.30
N LEU A 78 11.24 -6.31 -13.29
CA LEU A 78 10.53 -6.23 -12.02
C LEU A 78 10.86 -4.93 -11.27
N GLY A 79 12.12 -4.50 -11.29
CA GLY A 79 12.57 -3.23 -10.72
C GLY A 79 11.93 -2.02 -11.41
N LEU A 80 11.81 -2.04 -12.74
CA LEU A 80 11.08 -1.01 -13.48
C LEU A 80 9.59 -1.00 -13.14
N ALA A 81 8.96 -2.16 -13.07
CA ALA A 81 7.56 -2.28 -12.67
C ALA A 81 7.32 -1.73 -11.25
N MET A 82 8.21 -2.05 -10.31
CA MET A 82 8.20 -1.49 -8.96
C MET A 82 8.42 0.02 -8.97
N GLY A 83 9.32 0.54 -9.80
CA GLY A 83 9.54 1.97 -9.96
C GLY A 83 8.28 2.70 -10.46
N ILE A 84 7.58 2.13 -11.44
CA ILE A 84 6.31 2.66 -11.95
C ILE A 84 5.25 2.66 -10.83
N PHE A 85 5.14 1.56 -10.09
CA PHE A 85 4.20 1.44 -8.99
C PHE A 85 4.49 2.46 -7.87
N VAL A 86 5.74 2.59 -7.44
CA VAL A 86 6.16 3.56 -6.41
C VAL A 86 5.96 5.00 -6.90
N GLY A 87 6.23 5.29 -8.18
CA GLY A 87 5.98 6.60 -8.77
C GLY A 87 4.49 6.97 -8.79
N LEU A 88 3.63 6.03 -9.18
CA LEU A 88 2.18 6.17 -9.11
C LEU A 88 1.70 6.37 -7.68
N PHE A 89 2.24 5.59 -6.74
CA PHE A 89 1.92 5.67 -5.33
C PHE A 89 2.29 7.04 -4.74
N ALA A 90 3.50 7.54 -5.03
CA ALA A 90 3.94 8.86 -4.62
C ALA A 90 3.04 9.96 -5.18
N GLY A 91 2.70 9.90 -6.48
CA GLY A 91 1.80 10.87 -7.11
C GLY A 91 0.39 10.86 -6.50
N ALA A 92 -0.16 9.67 -6.25
CA ALA A 92 -1.46 9.51 -5.59
C ALA A 92 -1.43 10.10 -4.17
N LEU A 93 -0.36 9.84 -3.41
CA LEU A 93 -0.21 10.38 -2.07
C LEU A 93 -0.13 11.91 -2.09
N THR A 94 0.62 12.51 -3.02
CA THR A 94 0.68 13.96 -3.17
C THR A 94 -0.68 14.57 -3.50
N GLU A 95 -1.48 13.90 -4.33
CA GLU A 95 -2.83 14.37 -4.64
C GLU A 95 -3.74 14.32 -3.41
N VAL A 96 -3.76 13.22 -2.67
CA VAL A 96 -4.53 13.08 -1.43
C VAL A 96 -4.08 14.12 -0.39
N LEU A 97 -2.78 14.34 -0.24
CA LEU A 97 -2.23 15.36 0.66
C LEU A 97 -2.66 16.77 0.26
N ASN A 98 -2.73 17.06 -1.04
CA ASN A 98 -3.20 18.36 -1.54
C ASN A 98 -4.72 18.55 -1.35
N VAL A 99 -5.49 17.46 -1.20
CA VAL A 99 -6.92 17.52 -0.87
C VAL A 99 -7.16 17.88 0.61
N LEU A 100 -6.28 17.52 1.54
CA LEU A 100 -6.48 17.79 2.98
C LEU A 100 -6.70 19.29 3.30
N PRO A 101 -5.90 20.25 2.78
CA PRO A 101 -6.14 21.68 2.97
C PRO A 101 -7.45 22.17 2.33
N VAL A 102 -7.87 21.56 1.22
CA VAL A 102 -9.13 21.91 0.54
C VAL A 102 -10.31 21.46 1.40
N LEU A 103 -10.26 20.23 1.92
CA LEU A 103 -11.28 19.68 2.81
C LEU A 103 -11.38 20.49 4.11
N GLY A 104 -10.24 20.85 4.69
CA GLY A 104 -10.16 21.72 5.86
C GLY A 104 -10.83 23.08 5.67
N ARG A 105 -10.64 23.70 4.49
CA ARG A 105 -11.34 24.95 4.13
C ARG A 105 -12.84 24.74 3.96
N ARG A 106 -13.28 23.63 3.36
CA ARG A 106 -14.70 23.31 3.17
C ARG A 106 -15.45 23.04 4.47
N LEU A 107 -14.77 22.48 5.47
CA LEU A 107 -15.33 22.22 6.80
C LEU A 107 -15.22 23.42 7.75
N SER A 108 -14.75 24.59 7.26
CA SER A 108 -14.45 25.78 8.08
C SER A 108 -13.48 25.51 9.24
N LEU A 109 -12.64 24.48 9.13
CA LEU A 109 -11.65 24.06 10.13
C LEU A 109 -10.33 24.83 10.00
N GLN A 110 -10.36 26.08 9.55
CA GLN A 110 -9.14 26.81 9.18
C GLN A 110 -8.16 26.97 10.35
N ASP A 111 -8.69 27.29 11.54
CA ASP A 111 -7.91 27.36 12.78
C ASP A 111 -7.59 25.97 13.34
N SER A 112 -8.54 25.03 13.24
CA SER A 112 -8.35 23.65 13.70
C SER A 112 -7.36 22.85 12.84
N LEU A 113 -7.12 23.23 11.58
CA LEU A 113 -6.15 22.58 10.71
C LEU A 113 -4.73 22.71 11.27
N ARG A 114 -4.40 23.88 11.83
CA ARG A 114 -3.11 24.14 12.46
C ARG A 114 -2.94 23.23 13.68
N VAL A 115 -3.98 23.08 14.49
CA VAL A 115 -4.00 22.19 15.65
C VAL A 115 -3.91 20.72 15.23
N LEU A 116 -4.62 20.31 14.17
CA LEU A 116 -4.59 18.96 13.62
C LEU A 116 -3.18 18.60 13.10
N LEU A 117 -2.56 19.51 12.36
CA LEU A 117 -1.20 19.33 11.85
C LEU A 117 -0.18 19.27 13.00
N LEU A 118 -0.32 20.12 14.02
CA LEU A 118 0.49 20.05 15.24
C LEU A 118 0.33 18.73 15.99
N ALA A 119 -0.91 18.25 16.16
CA ALA A 119 -1.19 16.96 16.77
C ALA A 119 -0.58 15.81 15.96
N PHE A 120 -0.64 15.88 14.64
CA PHE A 120 -0.03 14.89 13.74
C PHE A 120 1.50 14.87 13.87
N ILE A 121 2.14 16.05 13.87
CA ILE A 121 3.58 16.18 14.05
C ILE A 121 3.99 15.67 15.44
N LEU A 122 3.30 16.09 16.50
CA LEU A 122 3.58 15.64 17.87
C LEU A 122 3.41 14.12 18.01
N GLY A 123 2.34 13.56 17.44
CA GLY A 123 2.13 12.11 17.42
C GLY A 123 3.26 11.36 16.72
N LYS A 124 3.71 11.83 15.55
CA LYS A 124 4.86 11.25 14.84
C LYS A 124 6.15 11.36 15.64
N THR A 125 6.44 12.53 16.21
CA THR A 125 7.64 12.77 17.02
C THR A 125 7.64 11.91 18.27
N ALA A 126 6.50 11.83 18.98
CA ALA A 126 6.34 10.98 20.15
C ALA A 126 6.53 9.50 19.79
N GLY A 127 5.92 9.03 18.70
CA GLY A 127 6.11 7.66 18.21
C GLY A 127 7.57 7.35 17.86
N SER A 128 8.25 8.27 17.18
CA SER A 128 9.68 8.13 16.85
C SER A 128 10.57 8.14 18.08
N LEU A 129 10.25 8.95 19.09
CA LEU A 129 10.97 8.98 20.36
C LEU A 129 10.75 7.68 21.15
N LEU A 130 9.53 7.16 21.20
CA LEU A 130 9.22 5.89 21.85
C LEU A 130 9.95 4.72 21.19
N TYR A 131 10.01 4.70 19.85
CA TYR A 131 10.78 3.71 19.10
C TYR A 131 12.26 3.68 19.51
N TRP A 132 12.88 4.85 19.66
CA TRP A 132 14.30 4.96 20.01
C TRP A 132 14.61 4.80 21.51
N LEU A 133 13.76 5.35 22.39
CA LEU A 133 13.97 5.33 23.84
C LEU A 133 13.61 4.00 24.48
N TYR A 134 12.64 3.28 23.90
CA TYR A 134 12.19 1.99 24.41
C TYR A 134 12.17 0.92 23.31
N PRO A 135 13.35 0.47 22.83
CA PRO A 135 13.43 -0.56 21.80
C PRO A 135 12.74 -1.88 22.21
N GLY A 136 12.82 -2.23 23.51
CA GLY A 136 12.23 -3.46 24.05
C GLY A 136 10.69 -3.51 24.13
N VAL A 137 9.99 -2.46 23.68
CA VAL A 137 8.52 -2.50 23.48
C VAL A 137 8.16 -3.08 22.11
N TRP A 138 9.08 -3.03 21.14
CA TRP A 138 8.83 -3.35 19.73
C TRP A 138 9.48 -4.66 19.29
N GLU A 139 10.44 -5.18 20.05
CA GLU A 139 11.04 -6.50 19.86
C GLU A 139 10.33 -7.52 20.76
N PRO A 140 9.70 -8.58 20.20
CA PRO A 140 9.11 -9.66 20.99
C PRO A 140 10.14 -10.57 21.65
#